data_AF-A0A1G1GBT6-F1
#
_entry.id   AF-A0A1G1GBT6-F1
#
_cell.length_a   1.000
_cell.length_b   1.000
_cell.length_c   1.000
_cell.angle_alpha   90.00
_cell.angle_beta   90.00
_cell.angle_gamma   90.00
#
_symmetry.space_group_name_H-M   'P 1'
#
loop_
_entity.id
_entity.type
_entity.pdbx_description
1 polymer ?
#
loop_
_entity_poly.entity_id
_entity_poly.type
_entity_poly.pdbx_seq_one_letter_code
_entity_poly.pdbx_strand_id
1 'polypeptide(L)' 'VADSRAPRDGRFIEMVGTYDPLKKPAEIKVDQTKALAWLKKGATPSDTVKTLLSKVGVMKQHAEAAK' A
#
# COMPACT_ATOMS: atom_id res chain seq x y z
N VAL A 1 -5.39 -4.76 -1.68
CA VAL A 1 -6.07 -4.86 -0.38
C VAL A 1 -6.83 -6.16 -0.34
N ALA A 2 -6.60 -6.96 0.68
CA ALA A 2 -7.26 -8.25 0.89
C ALA A 2 -7.62 -8.38 2.37
N ASP A 3 -8.58 -9.25 2.66
CA ASP A 3 -8.93 -9.62 4.04
C ASP A 3 -7.81 -10.48 4.65
N SER A 4 -7.55 -10.34 5.94
CA SER A 4 -6.49 -11.11 6.63
C SER A 4 -6.74 -12.62 6.64
N ARG A 5 -8.00 -13.06 6.53
CA ARG A 5 -8.38 -14.48 6.49
C ARG A 5 -8.37 -15.06 5.08
N ALA A 6 -8.29 -14.20 4.06
CA ALA A 6 -8.23 -14.65 2.68
C ALA A 6 -6.84 -15.27 2.39
N PRO A 7 -6.78 -16.35 1.59
CA PRO A 7 -5.50 -16.90 1.16
C PRO A 7 -4.73 -15.85 0.35
N ARG A 8 -3.39 -15.87 0.45
CA ARG A 8 -2.50 -14.87 -0.15
C ARG A 8 -2.77 -14.63 -1.64
N ASP A 9 -2.96 -15.72 -2.39
CA ASP A 9 -3.16 -15.70 -3.84
C ASP A 9 -4.66 -15.81 -4.21
N GLY A 10 -5.54 -15.55 -3.24
CA GLY A 10 -6.99 -15.64 -3.41
C GLY A 10 -7.65 -14.36 -3.92
N ARG A 11 -8.95 -14.25 -3.65
CA ARG A 11 -9.75 -13.07 -4.00
C ARG A 11 -9.30 -11.88 -3.18
N PHE A 12 -8.79 -10.86 -3.86
CA PHE A 12 -8.52 -9.55 -3.27
C PHE A 12 -9.70 -8.59 -3.52
N ILE A 13 -9.80 -7.55 -2.68
CA ILE A 13 -10.85 -6.53 -2.77
C ILE A 13 -10.52 -5.54 -3.89
N GLU A 14 -9.29 -5.00 -3.86
CA GLU A 14 -8.84 -3.99 -4.81
C GLU A 14 -7.32 -4.03 -5.00
N MET A 15 -6.85 -3.79 -6.22
CA MET A 15 -5.43 -3.63 -6.54
C MET A 15 -5.04 -2.15 -6.46
N VAL A 16 -4.19 -1.81 -5.49
CA VAL A 16 -3.74 -0.42 -5.23
C VAL A 16 -2.44 -0.10 -5.97
N GLY A 17 -1.67 -1.12 -6.34
CA GLY A 17 -0.40 -0.95 -7.03
C GLY A 17 0.37 -2.26 -7.18
N THR A 18 1.56 -2.13 -7.77
CA THR A 18 2.50 -3.22 -8.06
C THR A 18 3.90 -2.81 -7.60
N TYR A 19 4.64 -3.79 -7.08
CA TYR A 19 6.04 -3.65 -6.73
C TYR A 19 6.86 -4.71 -7.48
N ASP A 20 7.85 -4.25 -8.25
CA ASP A 20 8.81 -5.13 -8.94
C ASP A 20 10.22 -4.92 -8.36
N PRO A 21 10.72 -5.86 -7.54
CA PRO A 21 12.07 -5.78 -6.96
C PRO A 21 13.18 -6.18 -7.93
N LEU A 22 12.88 -6.81 -9.07
CA LEU A 22 13.88 -7.35 -9.99
C LEU A 22 14.46 -6.27 -10.91
N LYS A 23 13.71 -5.19 -11.14
CA LYS A 23 14.20 -4.02 -11.89
C LYS A 23 15.15 -3.19 -11.03
N LYS A 24 16.24 -2.70 -11.62
CA LYS A 24 17.17 -1.73 -11.02
C LYS A 24 17.06 -0.42 -11.81
N PRO A 25 16.43 0.65 -11.25
CA PRO A 25 15.88 0.79 -9.91
C PRO A 25 14.55 0.06 -9.70
N ALA A 26 14.25 -0.31 -8.44
CA ALA A 26 13.03 -1.04 -8.10
C ALA A 26 11.79 -0.22 -8.50
N GLU A 27 10.92 -0.82 -9.32
CA GLU A 27 9.75 -0.12 -9.84
C GLU A 27 8.60 -0.24 -8.85
N ILE A 28 8.17 0.91 -8.31
CA ILE A 28 7.02 1.01 -7.40
C ILE A 28 5.94 1.81 -8.12
N LYS A 29 4.85 1.13 -8.51
CA LYS A 29 3.68 1.76 -9.12
C LYS A 29 2.54 1.69 -8.12
N VAL A 30 2.25 2.79 -7.43
CA VAL A 30 1.19 2.85 -6.42
C VAL A 30 0.27 4.03 -6.72
N ASP A 31 -1.03 3.76 -6.75
CA ASP A 31 -2.06 4.80 -6.80
C ASP A 31 -2.21 5.42 -5.40
N GLN A 32 -1.67 6.63 -5.25
CA GLN A 32 -1.64 7.34 -3.97
C GLN A 32 -3.06 7.66 -3.46
N THR A 33 -3.99 7.98 -4.35
CA THR A 33 -5.36 8.34 -4.00
C THR A 33 -6.09 7.14 -3.39
N LYS A 34 -5.98 5.98 -4.03
CA LYS A 34 -6.58 4.74 -3.50
C LYS A 34 -5.90 4.30 -2.21
N ALA A 35 -4.58 4.38 -2.13
CA ALA A 35 -3.84 4.03 -0.93
C ALA A 35 -4.28 4.89 0.27
N LEU A 36 -4.40 6.21 0.10
CA LEU A 36 -4.88 7.11 1.14
C LEU A 36 -6.34 6.83 1.54
N ALA A 37 -7.21 6.52 0.58
CA ALA A 37 -8.60 6.17 0.87
C ALA A 37 -8.70 4.92 1.75
N TRP A 38 -7.90 3.89 1.47
CA TRP A 38 -7.86 2.67 2.27
C TRP A 38 -7.22 2.88 3.65
N LEU A 39 -6.16 3.69 3.75
CA LEU A 39 -5.56 4.06 5.04
C LEU A 39 -6.56 4.81 5.93
N LYS A 40 -7.33 5.77 5.35
CA LYS A 40 -8.41 6.47 6.07
C LYS A 40 -9.54 5.53 6.52
N LYS A 41 -9.81 4.46 5.77
CA LYS A 41 -10.78 3.42 6.15
C LYS A 41 -10.26 2.46 7.23
N GLY A 42 -9.01 2.60 7.68
CA GLY A 42 -8.41 1.74 8.72
C GLY A 42 -7.64 0.53 8.19
N ALA A 43 -7.27 0.52 6.90
CA ALA A 43 -6.42 -0.55 6.37
C ALA A 43 -5.05 -0.56 7.05
N THR A 44 -4.64 -1.72 7.57
CA THR A 44 -3.33 -1.90 8.21
C THR A 44 -2.34 -2.44 7.17
N PRO A 45 -1.27 -1.70 6.82
CA PRO A 45 -0.24 -2.19 5.91
C PRO A 45 0.68 -3.19 6.62
N SER A 46 1.19 -4.18 5.87
CA SER A 46 2.26 -5.06 6.35
C SER A 46 3.61 -4.33 6.40
N ASP A 47 4.59 -4.86 7.13
CA ASP A 47 5.90 -4.21 7.36
C ASP A 47 6.64 -3.80 6.07
N THR A 48 6.67 -4.70 5.09
CA THR A 48 7.30 -4.41 3.78
C THR A 48 6.51 -3.33 3.04
N VAL A 49 5.18 -3.41 3.05
CA VAL A 49 4.30 -2.44 2.37
C VAL A 49 4.40 -1.07 3.04
N LYS A 50 4.52 -1.00 4.37
CA LYS A 50 4.75 0.25 5.11
C LYS A 50 6.05 0.93 4.66
N THR A 51 7.11 0.15 4.46
CA THR A 51 8.39 0.67 3.94
C THR A 51 8.24 1.19 2.51
N LEU A 52 7.54 0.46 1.64
CA LEU A 52 7.28 0.88 0.25
C LEU A 52 6.42 2.15 0.19
N LEU A 53 5.32 2.21 0.95
CA LEU A 53 4.46 3.39 1.03
C LEU A 53 5.18 4.61 1.63
N SER A 54 6.14 4.38 2.55
CA SER A 54 6.99 5.44 3.08
C SER A 54 7.96 5.99 2.04
N LYS A 55 8.53 5.13 1.17
CA LYS A 55 9.38 5.55 0.04
C LYS A 55 8.61 6.39 -0.97
N VAL A 56 7.33 6.08 -1.19
CA VAL A 56 6.44 6.85 -2.09
C VAL A 56 5.90 8.12 -1.42
N GLY A 57 5.97 8.23 -0.09
CA GLY A 57 5.51 9.41 0.66
C GLY A 57 4.05 9.36 1.14
N VAL A 58 3.30 8.31 0.80
CA VAL A 58 1.88 8.14 1.17
C VAL A 58 1.69 8.07 2.70
N MET A 59 2.60 7.40 3.40
CA MET A 59 2.52 7.30 4.87
C MET A 59 2.74 8.65 5.56
N LYS A 60 3.59 9.52 5.00
CA LYS A 60 3.81 10.87 5.53
C LYS A 60 2.56 11.72 5.36
N GLN A 61 1.98 11.73 4.16
CA GLN A 61 0.72 12.43 3.87
C GLN A 61 -0.44 11.95 4.77
N HIS A 62 -0.54 10.64 5.03
CA HIS A 62 -1.55 10.12 5.94
C HIS A 62 -1.32 10.56 7.39
N ALA A 63 -0.07 10.54 7.88
CA ALA A 63 0.26 10.99 9.23
C ALA A 63 0.02 12.51 9.41
N GLU A 64 0.31 13.32 8.39
CA GLU A 64 0.02 14.76 8.39
C GLU A 64 -1.50 15.03 8.37
N ALA A 65 -2.28 14.24 7.62
CA ALA A 65 -3.73 14.37 7.57
C ALA A 65 -4.46 13.88 8.84
N ALA A 66 -3.77 13.13 9.71
CA ALA A 66 -4.30 12.63 10.98
C ALA A 66 -3.95 13.55 12.17
N LYS A 67 -3.18 14.62 11.93
CA LYS A 67 -2.81 15.64 12.91
C LYS A 67 -3.84 16.77 12.90
#